data_AF-A0A4D9D586-F1
#
_entry.id   AF-A0A4D9D586-F1
#
_cell.length_a   1.000
_cell.length_b   1.000
_cell.length_c   1.000
_cell.angle_alpha   90.00
_cell.angle_beta   90.00
_cell.angle_gamma   90.00
#
_symmetry.space_group_name_H-M   'P 1'
#
loop_
_entity.id
_entity.type
_entity.pdbx_description
1 polymer ?
#
loop_
_entity_poly.entity_id
_entity_poly.type
_entity_poly.pdbx_seq_one_letter_code
_entity_poly.pdbx_strand_id
1 'polypeptide(L)'
;MEQFLINRPGQAFPELTSIPTSSLQEASSSFDNLAADMYQDMLSGLSRFYTEESVDGEAHFGIRLPLALAYGLLCTASFFGSGIVLGKISATYRRLPKQARTDWDNRMVALGHAVIMSYRAFRYWIVLKPLFGHNFSLLSIAPALDMYEKDTMRIMTGYMLYDLVVELATPAVYDYAVLFHHLAGILSHWHTLQTNDVASGWYTMLVYLAEGSTPILHTAWMMNTVGLSDGVAFKLLTLALLVTFFVVRILVSPLLAYTYLAPGNRHLYDGRDGVFYFQLFIVFAFAGLNYFWFYKLLTLIYRKARGIKTPISSPVKKRSKPVTEASKSKKA
;
A
#
# COMPACT_ATOMS: atom_id res chain seq x y z
N MET A 1 7.42 29.41 -22.46
CA MET A 1 7.75 28.68 -21.22
C MET A 1 9.21 28.96 -20.88
N GLU A 2 9.52 30.25 -20.67
CA GLU A 2 10.90 30.75 -20.50
C GLU A 2 10.92 32.16 -19.85
N GLN A 3 10.03 32.42 -18.88
CA GLN A 3 9.96 33.71 -18.17
C GLN A 3 9.61 33.57 -16.68
N PHE A 4 10.21 32.61 -15.97
CA PHE A 4 10.00 32.48 -14.52
C PHE A 4 11.28 32.32 -13.69
N LEU A 5 12.41 32.85 -14.16
CA LEU A 5 13.63 32.95 -13.35
C LEU A 5 14.42 34.23 -13.67
N ILE A 6 14.03 35.35 -13.06
CA ILE A 6 14.92 36.50 -12.85
C ILE A 6 14.75 36.95 -11.40
N ASN A 7 15.59 36.41 -10.52
CA ASN A 7 15.83 36.97 -9.19
C ASN A 7 16.64 38.27 -9.37
N ARG A 8 16.06 39.43 -9.02
CA ARG A 8 16.82 40.66 -8.83
C ARG A 8 17.38 40.69 -7.40
N PRO A 9 18.69 40.84 -7.19
CA PRO A 9 19.23 41.06 -5.86
C PRO A 9 18.89 42.49 -5.43
N GLY A 10 18.10 42.65 -4.35
CA GLY A 10 17.82 43.95 -3.74
C GLY A 10 16.36 44.27 -3.40
N GLN A 11 15.39 43.37 -3.61
CA GLN A 11 14.05 43.56 -3.02
C GLN A 11 14.05 43.02 -1.59
N ALA A 12 13.88 43.93 -0.63
CA ALA A 12 13.55 43.58 0.74
C ALA A 12 12.27 42.73 0.73
N PHE A 13 12.29 41.60 1.44
CA PHE A 13 11.08 40.82 1.70
C PHE A 13 10.02 41.75 2.33
N PRO A 14 8.74 41.67 1.92
CA PRO A 14 7.70 42.31 2.70
C PRO A 14 7.79 41.74 4.12
N GLU A 15 7.93 42.65 5.07
CA GLU A 15 7.93 42.38 6.50
C GLU A 15 6.74 41.45 6.78
N LEU A 16 7.00 40.25 7.34
CA LEU A 16 5.95 39.36 7.79
C LEU A 16 5.13 40.15 8.81
N THR A 17 4.01 40.74 8.37
CA THR A 17 3.02 41.31 9.25
C THR A 17 2.65 40.21 10.24
N SER A 18 2.87 40.48 11.52
CA SER A 18 2.57 39.56 12.61
C SER A 18 1.14 39.06 12.45
N ILE A 19 1.00 37.75 12.32
CA ILE A 19 -0.32 37.11 12.28
C ILE A 19 -1.04 37.52 13.58
N PRO A 20 -2.23 38.13 13.52
CA PRO A 20 -2.95 38.56 14.71
C PRO A 20 -3.15 37.39 15.66
N THR A 21 -2.81 37.57 16.94
CA THR A 21 -2.92 36.52 17.96
C THR A 21 -4.32 35.91 18.05
N SER A 22 -5.36 36.69 17.76
CA SER A 22 -6.76 36.21 17.65
C SER A 22 -6.95 35.15 16.56
N SER A 23 -6.31 35.30 15.40
CA SER A 23 -6.41 34.34 14.30
C SER A 23 -5.66 33.02 14.59
N LEU A 24 -4.57 33.07 15.36
CA LEU A 24 -3.88 31.86 15.83
C LEU A 24 -4.72 31.15 16.91
N GLN A 25 -5.42 31.90 17.74
CA GLN A 25 -6.27 31.36 18.80
C GLN A 25 -7.56 30.72 18.24
N GLU A 26 -8.15 31.32 17.19
CA GLU A 26 -9.26 30.74 16.42
C GLU A 26 -8.83 29.49 15.63
N ALA A 27 -7.63 29.51 15.03
CA ALA A 27 -7.10 28.32 14.36
C ALA A 27 -6.86 27.18 15.37
N SER A 28 -6.25 27.48 16.53
CA SER A 28 -6.02 26.50 17.59
C SER A 28 -7.33 25.90 18.10
N SER A 29 -8.33 26.73 18.40
CA SER A 29 -9.62 26.22 18.87
C SER A 29 -10.36 25.40 17.80
N SER A 30 -10.24 25.76 16.53
CA SER A 30 -10.76 24.94 15.42
C SER A 30 -10.06 23.59 15.30
N PHE A 31 -8.74 23.54 15.53
CA PHE A 31 -7.99 22.28 15.55
C PHE A 31 -8.35 21.42 16.75
N ASP A 32 -8.50 22.02 17.93
CA ASP A 32 -8.87 21.32 19.16
C ASP A 32 -10.29 20.73 19.04
N ASN A 33 -11.23 21.49 18.48
CA ASN A 33 -12.59 21.01 18.21
C ASN A 33 -12.60 19.88 17.18
N LEU A 34 -11.82 20.00 16.08
CA LEU A 34 -11.70 18.94 15.09
C LEU A 34 -11.10 17.65 15.69
N ALA A 35 -10.06 17.78 16.52
CA ALA A 35 -9.44 16.66 17.20
C ALA A 35 -10.41 16.00 18.20
N ALA A 36 -11.20 16.80 18.91
CA ALA A 36 -12.26 16.32 19.79
C ALA A 36 -13.36 15.58 19.02
N ASP A 37 -13.84 16.11 17.90
CA ASP A 37 -14.85 15.47 17.06
C ASP A 37 -14.33 14.16 16.46
N MET A 38 -13.10 14.14 15.93
CA MET A 38 -12.46 12.91 15.46
C MET A 38 -12.31 11.88 16.59
N TYR A 39 -11.97 12.32 17.79
CA TYR A 39 -11.85 11.46 18.95
C TYR A 39 -13.21 10.93 19.41
N GLN A 40 -14.26 11.76 19.42
CA GLN A 40 -15.62 11.34 19.77
C GLN A 40 -16.24 10.41 18.71
N ASP A 41 -15.99 10.64 17.43
CA ASP A 41 -16.38 9.71 16.36
C ASP A 41 -15.65 8.37 16.49
N MET A 42 -14.34 8.41 16.80
CA MET A 42 -13.57 7.19 17.08
C MET A 42 -14.08 6.48 18.33
N LEU A 43 -14.32 7.20 19.43
CA LEU A 43 -14.84 6.65 20.67
C LEU A 43 -16.27 6.14 20.54
N SER A 44 -17.13 6.79 19.75
CA SER A 44 -18.49 6.32 19.50
C SER A 44 -18.49 5.08 18.59
N GLY A 45 -17.56 4.99 17.64
CA GLY A 45 -17.26 3.76 16.92
C GLY A 45 -16.78 2.64 17.86
N LEU A 46 -15.95 2.97 18.86
CA LEU A 46 -15.47 2.04 19.89
C LEU A 46 -16.52 1.74 20.96
N SER A 47 -17.48 2.61 21.25
CA SER A 47 -18.55 2.32 22.22
C SER A 47 -19.62 1.43 21.60
N ARG A 48 -19.95 1.65 20.31
CA ARG A 48 -20.71 0.71 19.48
C ARG A 48 -20.03 -0.66 19.34
N PHE A 49 -18.73 -0.75 19.61
CA PHE A 49 -17.99 -2.02 19.68
C PHE A 49 -18.26 -2.79 20.99
N TYR A 50 -18.65 -2.11 22.08
CA TYR A 50 -18.91 -2.72 23.38
C TYR A 50 -20.39 -2.89 23.71
N THR A 51 -21.29 -2.08 23.14
CA THR A 51 -22.74 -2.19 23.36
C THR A 51 -23.38 -2.93 22.19
N GLU A 52 -23.57 -4.24 22.34
CA GLU A 52 -24.56 -4.99 21.56
C GLU A 52 -25.94 -4.37 21.80
N GLU A 53 -26.55 -3.81 20.77
CA GLU A 53 -28.00 -3.77 20.67
C GLU A 53 -28.41 -4.36 19.32
N SER A 54 -28.91 -5.59 19.43
CA SER A 54 -29.49 -6.39 18.38
C SER A 54 -30.82 -5.80 17.92
N VAL A 55 -30.76 -4.89 16.95
CA VAL A 55 -31.91 -4.60 16.10
C VAL A 55 -31.77 -5.52 14.88
N ASP A 56 -32.66 -6.52 14.79
CA ASP A 56 -32.87 -7.47 13.67
C ASP A 56 -32.21 -8.86 13.71
N GLY A 57 -31.62 -9.29 14.84
CA GLY A 57 -31.25 -10.71 15.02
C GLY A 57 -30.08 -11.22 14.17
N GLU A 58 -29.42 -10.36 13.39
CA GLU A 58 -28.03 -10.57 12.99
C GLU A 58 -27.13 -9.72 13.89
N ALA A 59 -26.28 -10.36 14.69
CA ALA A 59 -25.22 -9.67 15.41
C ALA A 59 -24.29 -9.00 14.37
N HIS A 60 -24.53 -7.72 14.09
CA HIS A 60 -23.74 -6.88 13.21
C HIS A 60 -22.41 -6.52 13.86
N PHE A 61 -21.56 -7.52 14.04
CA PHE A 61 -20.15 -7.29 14.34
C PHE A 61 -19.52 -6.51 13.19
N GLY A 62 -18.99 -5.34 13.52
CA GLY A 62 -18.07 -4.59 12.69
C GLY A 62 -16.88 -5.47 12.30
N ILE A 63 -16.67 -5.60 10.99
CA ILE A 63 -15.86 -6.65 10.35
C ILE A 63 -16.42 -8.05 10.67
N ARG A 64 -16.89 -8.78 9.63
CA ARG A 64 -16.89 -10.25 9.67
C ARG A 64 -15.42 -10.71 9.72
N LEU A 65 -14.81 -10.59 10.90
CA LEU A 65 -13.45 -11.00 11.24
C LEU A 65 -13.14 -12.44 10.79
N PRO A 66 -14.11 -13.39 10.76
CA PRO A 66 -13.83 -14.75 10.29
C PRO A 66 -13.22 -14.79 8.89
N LEU A 67 -13.67 -13.95 7.94
CA LEU A 67 -13.12 -13.98 6.59
C LEU A 67 -11.69 -13.43 6.54
N ALA A 68 -11.44 -12.30 7.22
CA ALA A 68 -10.10 -11.72 7.28
C ALA A 68 -9.11 -12.67 7.96
N LEU A 69 -9.49 -13.26 9.10
CA LEU A 69 -8.67 -14.24 9.81
C LEU A 69 -8.47 -15.52 9.00
N ALA A 70 -9.52 -16.07 8.40
CA ALA A 70 -9.41 -17.26 7.55
C ALA A 70 -8.49 -17.01 6.35
N TYR A 71 -8.56 -15.83 5.74
CA TYR A 71 -7.67 -15.48 4.64
C TYR A 71 -6.22 -15.27 5.09
N GLY A 72 -5.99 -14.65 6.26
CA GLY A 72 -4.65 -14.54 6.85
C GLY A 72 -4.05 -15.93 7.19
N LEU A 73 -4.87 -16.85 7.71
CA LEU A 73 -4.47 -18.24 7.94
C LEU A 73 -4.16 -18.97 6.62
N LEU A 74 -4.95 -18.74 5.57
CA LEU A 74 -4.66 -19.27 4.24
C LEU A 74 -3.33 -18.74 3.69
N CYS A 75 -3.03 -17.44 3.88
CA CYS A 75 -1.74 -16.84 3.51
C CYS A 75 -0.59 -17.49 4.28
N THR A 76 -0.78 -17.73 5.58
CA THR A 76 0.19 -18.40 6.45
C THR A 76 0.44 -19.84 6.01
N ALA A 77 -0.63 -20.59 5.72
CA ALA A 77 -0.53 -21.95 5.18
C ALA A 77 0.18 -21.96 3.83
N SER A 78 -0.08 -20.96 2.97
CA SER A 78 0.56 -20.82 1.66
C SER A 78 2.06 -20.53 1.78
N PHE A 79 2.47 -19.74 2.76
CA PHE A 79 3.89 -19.47 3.06
C PHE A 79 4.67 -20.73 3.43
N PHE A 80 4.15 -21.53 4.37
CA PHE A 80 4.80 -22.80 4.72
C PHE A 80 4.71 -23.83 3.59
N GLY A 81 3.57 -23.86 2.88
CA GLY A 81 3.35 -24.73 1.74
C GLY A 81 4.32 -24.45 0.59
N SER A 82 4.60 -23.18 0.28
CA SER A 82 5.51 -22.81 -0.81
C SER A 82 6.93 -23.33 -0.53
N GLY A 83 7.41 -23.22 0.70
CA GLY A 83 8.73 -23.72 1.08
C GLY A 83 8.87 -25.23 0.93
N ILE A 84 7.83 -25.98 1.28
CA ILE A 84 7.79 -27.45 1.12
C ILE A 84 7.76 -27.84 -0.36
N VAL A 85 6.87 -27.21 -1.14
CA VAL A 85 6.70 -27.54 -2.56
C VAL A 85 7.94 -27.15 -3.37
N LEU A 86 8.39 -25.89 -3.25
CA LEU A 86 9.57 -25.39 -3.96
C LEU A 86 10.85 -26.09 -3.53
N GLY A 87 10.95 -26.47 -2.25
CA GLY A 87 12.04 -27.31 -1.75
C GLY A 87 12.15 -28.64 -2.49
N LYS A 88 11.03 -29.26 -2.89
CA LYS A 88 11.01 -30.51 -3.65
C LYS A 88 11.27 -30.28 -5.14
N ILE A 89 10.61 -29.32 -5.77
CA ILE A 89 10.56 -29.22 -7.23
C ILE A 89 11.61 -28.28 -7.84
N SER A 90 12.14 -27.31 -7.09
CA SER A 90 13.02 -26.26 -7.64
C SER A 90 14.45 -26.37 -7.13
N ALA A 91 15.36 -26.82 -8.00
CA ALA A 91 16.80 -26.82 -7.72
C ALA A 91 17.34 -25.40 -7.48
N THR A 92 16.78 -24.40 -8.17
CA THR A 92 17.12 -22.98 -8.00
C THR A 92 16.78 -22.51 -6.60
N TYR A 93 15.56 -22.77 -6.13
CA TYR A 93 15.12 -22.40 -4.78
C TYR A 93 15.99 -23.06 -3.71
N ARG A 94 16.33 -24.35 -3.84
CA ARG A 94 17.20 -25.05 -2.88
C ARG A 94 18.59 -24.42 -2.73
N ARG A 95 19.13 -23.82 -3.79
CA ARG A 95 20.44 -23.17 -3.79
C ARG A 95 20.43 -21.77 -3.16
N LEU A 96 19.26 -21.19 -2.92
CA LEU A 96 19.16 -19.88 -2.28
C LEU A 96 19.57 -19.93 -0.80
N PRO A 97 20.22 -18.87 -0.29
CA PRO A 97 20.42 -18.69 1.15
C PRO A 97 19.10 -18.74 1.92
N LYS A 98 19.15 -19.10 3.21
CA LYS A 98 17.95 -19.21 4.05
C LYS A 98 17.08 -17.94 4.01
N GLN A 99 17.68 -16.76 4.13
CA GLN A 99 16.96 -15.48 4.07
C GLN A 99 16.26 -15.28 2.71
N ALA A 100 16.97 -15.52 1.61
CA ALA A 100 16.39 -15.35 0.27
C ALA A 100 15.26 -16.36 0.00
N ARG A 101 15.27 -17.55 0.63
CA ARG A 101 14.15 -18.50 0.58
C ARG A 101 12.93 -17.98 1.33
N THR A 102 13.13 -17.47 2.55
CA THR A 102 12.06 -16.82 3.32
C THR A 102 11.43 -15.65 2.55
N ASP A 103 12.25 -14.78 1.96
CA ASP A 103 11.76 -13.67 1.14
C ASP A 103 11.03 -14.19 -0.11
N TRP A 104 11.52 -15.27 -0.72
CA TRP A 104 10.88 -15.90 -1.87
C TRP A 104 9.49 -16.43 -1.52
N ASP A 105 9.38 -17.16 -0.41
CA ASP A 105 8.13 -17.73 0.08
C ASP A 105 7.11 -16.63 0.41
N ASN A 106 7.53 -15.57 1.11
CA ASN A 106 6.64 -14.42 1.37
C ASN A 106 6.14 -13.77 0.07
N ARG A 107 7.05 -13.57 -0.89
CA ARG A 107 6.70 -12.98 -2.19
C ARG A 107 5.81 -13.87 -3.05
N MET A 108 5.84 -15.19 -2.87
CA MET A 108 4.89 -16.09 -3.53
C MET A 108 3.47 -15.87 -3.00
N VAL A 109 3.32 -15.69 -1.68
CA VAL A 109 2.03 -15.35 -1.06
C VAL A 109 1.54 -13.99 -1.54
N ALA A 110 2.41 -12.97 -1.50
CA ALA A 110 2.10 -11.63 -1.99
C ALA A 110 1.69 -11.62 -3.47
N LEU A 111 2.38 -12.40 -4.33
CA LEU A 111 2.03 -12.53 -5.74
C LEU A 111 0.63 -13.13 -5.92
N GLY A 112 0.32 -14.23 -5.21
CA GLY A 112 -0.99 -14.86 -5.27
C GLY A 112 -2.11 -13.94 -4.78
N HIS A 113 -1.87 -13.24 -3.66
CA HIS A 113 -2.80 -12.25 -3.13
C HIS A 113 -3.04 -11.11 -4.11
N ALA A 114 -1.97 -10.55 -4.68
CA ALA A 114 -2.08 -9.44 -5.61
C ALA A 114 -2.86 -9.81 -6.88
N VAL A 115 -2.75 -11.06 -7.38
CA VAL A 115 -3.58 -11.54 -8.49
C VAL A 115 -5.06 -11.55 -8.11
N ILE A 116 -5.40 -12.04 -6.90
CA ILE A 116 -6.78 -12.05 -6.38
C ILE A 116 -7.31 -10.62 -6.26
N MET A 117 -6.54 -9.71 -5.66
CA MET A 117 -6.97 -8.33 -5.46
C MET A 117 -7.07 -7.54 -6.76
N SER A 118 -6.15 -7.76 -7.70
CA SER A 118 -6.22 -7.20 -9.05
C SER A 118 -7.51 -7.62 -9.74
N TYR A 119 -7.80 -8.93 -9.75
CA TYR A 119 -9.04 -9.45 -10.32
C TYR A 119 -10.27 -8.81 -9.66
N ARG A 120 -10.28 -8.71 -8.33
CA ARG A 120 -11.42 -8.13 -7.61
C ARG A 120 -11.62 -6.65 -7.93
N ALA A 121 -10.55 -5.88 -8.00
CA ALA A 121 -10.59 -4.47 -8.37
C ALA A 121 -11.05 -4.28 -9.82
N PHE A 122 -10.48 -5.01 -10.78
CA PHE A 122 -10.90 -4.92 -12.19
C PHE A 122 -12.37 -5.33 -12.39
N ARG A 123 -12.82 -6.40 -11.73
CA ARG A 123 -14.24 -6.81 -11.79
C ARG A 123 -15.15 -5.73 -11.21
N TYR A 124 -14.75 -5.07 -10.13
CA TYR A 124 -15.50 -3.93 -9.58
C TYR A 124 -15.67 -2.84 -10.64
N TRP A 125 -14.57 -2.36 -11.23
CA TRP A 125 -14.55 -1.22 -12.13
C TRP A 125 -15.01 -1.47 -13.56
N ILE A 126 -15.06 -2.72 -14.01
CA ILE A 126 -15.45 -3.06 -15.38
C ILE A 126 -16.86 -3.65 -15.43
N VAL A 127 -17.24 -4.44 -14.42
CA VAL A 127 -18.49 -5.23 -14.45
C VAL A 127 -19.54 -4.67 -13.47
N LEU A 128 -19.16 -4.43 -12.21
CA LEU A 128 -20.14 -4.12 -11.16
C LEU A 128 -20.51 -2.64 -11.08
N LYS A 129 -19.50 -1.79 -11.20
CA LYS A 129 -19.57 -0.34 -11.08
C LYS A 129 -18.68 0.27 -12.18
N PRO A 130 -19.09 0.19 -13.46
CA PRO A 130 -18.26 0.62 -14.57
C PRO A 130 -17.77 2.07 -14.41
N LEU A 131 -16.45 2.25 -14.30
CA LEU A 131 -15.84 3.58 -14.12
C LEU A 131 -16.17 4.52 -15.31
N PHE A 132 -16.42 3.96 -16.49
CA PHE A 132 -16.61 4.67 -17.76
C PHE A 132 -18.07 4.65 -18.27
N GLY A 133 -19.05 4.48 -17.39
CA GLY A 133 -20.47 4.59 -17.74
C GLY A 133 -20.97 6.04 -17.79
N HIS A 134 -21.88 6.36 -18.71
CA HIS A 134 -22.39 7.72 -19.00
C HIS A 134 -23.09 8.47 -17.84
N ASN A 135 -23.22 7.87 -16.65
CA ASN A 135 -23.90 8.47 -15.50
C ASN A 135 -23.17 8.21 -14.17
N PHE A 136 -21.83 8.16 -14.14
CA PHE A 136 -21.14 8.07 -12.85
C PHE A 136 -21.21 9.41 -12.12
N SER A 137 -22.18 9.52 -11.23
CA SER A 137 -22.21 10.55 -10.21
C SER A 137 -21.88 9.90 -8.87
N LEU A 138 -20.95 10.47 -8.11
CA LEU A 138 -20.79 10.12 -6.69
C LEU A 138 -22.13 10.32 -5.92
N LEU A 139 -23.06 11.10 -6.47
CA LEU A 139 -24.43 11.28 -5.97
C LEU A 139 -25.35 10.05 -6.14
N SER A 140 -24.99 9.10 -7.02
CA SER A 140 -25.75 7.85 -7.25
C SER A 140 -25.22 6.66 -6.45
N ILE A 141 -24.29 6.93 -5.52
CA ILE A 141 -23.71 5.90 -4.68
C ILE A 141 -24.81 5.28 -3.82
N ALA A 142 -24.80 3.95 -3.74
CA ALA A 142 -25.76 3.17 -2.95
C ALA A 142 -25.80 3.65 -1.49
N PRO A 143 -26.92 3.47 -0.77
CA PRO A 143 -27.04 3.92 0.62
C PRO A 143 -26.09 3.20 1.60
N ALA A 144 -25.47 2.11 1.17
CA ALA A 144 -24.58 1.27 1.99
C ALA A 144 -23.55 0.54 1.12
N LEU A 145 -22.43 0.16 1.74
CA LEU A 145 -21.42 -0.72 1.13
C LEU A 145 -22.03 -2.07 0.80
N ASP A 146 -21.76 -2.58 -0.39
CA ASP A 146 -22.20 -3.90 -0.79
C ASP A 146 -21.31 -5.01 -0.20
N MET A 147 -21.79 -6.27 -0.26
CA MET A 147 -21.01 -7.40 0.27
C MET A 147 -19.71 -7.62 -0.49
N TYR A 148 -19.66 -7.26 -1.78
CA TYR A 148 -18.45 -7.44 -2.57
C TYR A 148 -17.34 -6.50 -2.12
N GLU A 149 -17.64 -5.23 -1.87
CA GLU A 149 -16.72 -4.24 -1.31
C GLU A 149 -16.24 -4.69 0.07
N LYS A 150 -17.18 -5.05 0.96
CA LYS A 150 -16.87 -5.50 2.32
C LYS A 150 -15.96 -6.72 2.33
N ASP A 151 -16.24 -7.73 1.51
CA ASP A 151 -15.43 -8.94 1.44
C ASP A 151 -14.06 -8.68 0.81
N THR A 152 -13.97 -7.78 -0.18
CA THR A 152 -12.68 -7.38 -0.77
C THR A 152 -11.79 -6.74 0.29
N MET A 153 -12.33 -5.83 1.11
CA MET A 153 -11.59 -5.22 2.21
C MET A 153 -11.19 -6.24 3.27
N ARG A 154 -12.06 -7.18 3.63
CA ARG A 154 -11.75 -8.25 4.58
C ARG A 154 -10.61 -9.14 4.09
N ILE A 155 -10.61 -9.50 2.81
CA ILE A 155 -9.53 -10.28 2.17
C ILE A 155 -8.21 -9.50 2.23
N MET A 156 -8.21 -8.21 1.86
CA MET A 156 -7.02 -7.36 1.94
C MET A 156 -6.52 -7.23 3.38
N THR A 157 -7.40 -6.96 4.35
CA THR A 157 -7.04 -6.88 5.76
C THR A 157 -6.43 -8.19 6.27
N GLY A 158 -6.97 -9.34 5.86
CA GLY A 158 -6.41 -10.65 6.22
C GLY A 158 -4.97 -10.84 5.72
N TYR A 159 -4.69 -10.43 4.48
CA TYR A 159 -3.34 -10.42 3.94
C TYR A 159 -2.43 -9.43 4.69
N MET A 160 -2.86 -8.20 4.91
CA MET A 160 -2.07 -7.17 5.60
C MET A 160 -1.70 -7.61 7.02
N LEU A 161 -2.60 -8.28 7.74
CA LEU A 161 -2.30 -8.86 9.06
C LEU A 161 -1.23 -9.96 8.98
N TYR A 162 -1.36 -10.87 8.02
CA TYR A 162 -0.35 -11.91 7.77
C TYR A 162 1.03 -11.29 7.45
N ASP A 163 1.09 -10.36 6.50
CA ASP A 163 2.33 -9.77 6.02
C ASP A 163 2.97 -8.89 7.11
N LEU A 164 2.15 -8.19 7.90
CA LEU A 164 2.60 -7.47 9.10
C LEU A 164 3.28 -8.41 10.12
N VAL A 165 2.70 -9.59 10.39
CA VAL A 165 3.32 -10.58 11.29
C VAL A 165 4.66 -11.08 10.72
N VAL A 166 4.72 -11.36 9.42
CA VAL A 166 5.96 -11.82 8.76
C VAL A 166 7.05 -10.73 8.80
N GLU A 167 6.69 -9.47 8.53
CA GLU A 167 7.59 -8.32 8.56
C GLU A 167 8.16 -8.10 9.96
N LEU A 168 7.31 -8.11 11.00
CA LEU A 168 7.72 -7.97 12.40
C LEU A 168 8.57 -9.16 12.89
N ALA A 169 8.28 -10.37 12.40
CA ALA A 169 9.04 -11.58 12.72
C ALA A 169 10.38 -11.67 11.97
N THR A 170 10.63 -10.79 10.98
CA THR A 170 11.85 -10.81 10.16
C THR A 170 12.60 -9.47 10.24
N PRO A 171 13.23 -9.12 11.38
CA PRO A 171 13.85 -7.81 11.60
C PRO A 171 14.95 -7.43 10.60
N ALA A 172 15.52 -8.41 9.88
CA ALA A 172 16.52 -8.17 8.85
C ALA A 172 15.97 -7.48 7.59
N VAL A 173 14.65 -7.43 7.41
CA VAL A 173 13.95 -6.91 6.21
C VAL A 173 13.14 -5.65 6.50
N TYR A 174 13.11 -5.23 7.78
CA TYR A 174 12.33 -4.14 8.34
C TYR A 174 12.28 -2.86 7.47
N ASP A 175 11.10 -2.57 6.89
CA ASP A 175 10.84 -1.32 6.17
C ASP A 175 9.68 -0.53 6.83
N TYR A 176 10.02 0.60 7.46
CA TYR A 176 9.05 1.49 8.12
C TYR A 176 7.95 1.98 7.17
N ALA A 177 8.24 2.15 5.88
CA ALA A 177 7.24 2.59 4.92
C ALA A 177 6.19 1.48 4.68
N VAL A 178 6.62 0.22 4.68
CA VAL A 178 5.73 -0.95 4.53
C VAL A 178 4.90 -1.15 5.80
N LEU A 179 5.51 -1.00 6.98
CA LEU A 179 4.79 -1.07 8.25
C LEU A 179 3.69 -0.01 8.34
N PHE A 180 4.04 1.25 8.03
CA PHE A 180 3.07 2.34 7.98
C PHE A 180 1.97 2.06 6.95
N HIS A 181 2.32 1.56 5.77
CA HIS A 181 1.35 1.18 4.73
C HIS A 181 0.33 0.15 5.22
N HIS A 182 0.76 -0.93 5.89
CA HIS A 182 -0.14 -1.93 6.43
C HIS A 182 -1.02 -1.38 7.55
N LEU A 183 -0.46 -0.63 8.48
CA LEU A 183 -1.23 -0.05 9.59
C LEU A 183 -2.27 0.96 9.08
N ALA A 184 -1.88 1.86 8.17
CA ALA A 184 -2.79 2.84 7.56
C ALA A 184 -3.89 2.14 6.75
N GLY A 185 -3.55 1.07 6.01
CA GLY A 185 -4.52 0.27 5.26
C GLY A 185 -5.52 -0.44 6.15
N ILE A 186 -5.05 -1.12 7.20
CA ILE A 186 -5.92 -1.80 8.18
C ILE A 186 -6.86 -0.80 8.85
N LEU A 187 -6.34 0.34 9.30
CA LEU A 187 -7.14 1.40 9.92
C LEU A 187 -8.18 1.98 8.94
N SER A 188 -7.80 2.21 7.69
CA SER A 188 -8.71 2.67 6.65
C SER A 188 -9.84 1.67 6.37
N HIS A 189 -9.52 0.38 6.26
CA HIS A 189 -10.55 -0.66 6.04
C HIS A 189 -11.46 -0.79 7.26
N TRP A 190 -10.90 -0.79 8.48
CA TRP A 190 -11.71 -0.83 9.70
C TRP A 190 -12.67 0.35 9.73
N HIS A 191 -12.18 1.58 9.60
CA HIS A 191 -13.02 2.78 9.61
C HIS A 191 -14.12 2.75 8.54
N THR A 192 -13.79 2.37 7.30
CA THR A 192 -14.75 2.27 6.20
C THR A 192 -15.83 1.23 6.48
N LEU A 193 -15.46 0.07 7.02
CA LEU A 193 -16.41 -0.99 7.37
C LEU A 193 -17.30 -0.62 8.56
N GLN A 194 -16.79 0.13 9.55
CA GLN A 194 -17.56 0.57 10.71
C GLN A 194 -18.56 1.68 10.36
N THR A 195 -18.11 2.66 9.58
CA THR A 195 -18.95 3.79 9.16
C THR A 195 -19.91 3.40 8.04
N ASN A 196 -19.68 2.25 7.40
CA ASN A 196 -20.38 1.79 6.21
C ASN A 196 -20.36 2.86 5.10
N ASP A 197 -19.28 3.66 5.05
CA ASP A 197 -19.16 4.80 4.15
C ASP A 197 -18.83 4.36 2.73
N VAL A 198 -19.78 4.60 1.83
CA VAL A 198 -19.72 4.07 0.47
C VAL A 198 -18.76 4.87 -0.41
N ALA A 199 -18.58 6.16 -0.13
CA ALA A 199 -17.56 6.96 -0.78
C ALA A 199 -16.18 6.38 -0.46
N SER A 200 -15.82 6.23 0.82
CA SER A 200 -14.59 5.56 1.26
C SER A 200 -14.42 4.19 0.60
N GLY A 201 -15.47 3.37 0.51
CA GLY A 201 -15.38 2.07 -0.15
C GLY A 201 -15.05 2.12 -1.64
N TRP A 202 -15.71 3.03 -2.37
CA TRP A 202 -15.42 3.31 -3.76
C TRP A 202 -13.94 3.71 -3.94
N TYR A 203 -13.43 4.59 -3.09
CA TYR A 203 -12.04 5.03 -3.12
C TYR A 203 -11.06 3.91 -2.80
N THR A 204 -11.37 3.07 -1.80
CA THR A 204 -10.59 1.87 -1.48
C THR A 204 -10.50 0.91 -2.66
N MET A 205 -11.60 0.69 -3.40
CA MET A 205 -11.57 -0.13 -4.63
C MET A 205 -10.67 0.46 -5.72
N LEU A 206 -10.53 1.79 -5.78
CA LEU A 206 -9.62 2.43 -6.72
C LEU A 206 -8.16 2.23 -6.30
N VAL A 207 -7.87 2.34 -5.00
CA VAL A 207 -6.55 2.04 -4.45
C VAL A 207 -6.14 0.60 -4.74
N TYR A 208 -7.06 -0.36 -4.71
CA TYR A 208 -6.76 -1.77 -5.01
C TYR A 208 -6.34 -2.03 -6.47
N LEU A 209 -6.58 -1.11 -7.41
CA LEU A 209 -5.99 -1.23 -8.76
C LEU A 209 -4.46 -1.23 -8.71
N ALA A 210 -3.87 -0.62 -7.67
CA ALA A 210 -2.44 -0.62 -7.42
C ALA A 210 -1.85 -2.04 -7.31
N GLU A 211 -2.63 -3.02 -6.85
CA GLU A 211 -2.22 -4.42 -6.79
C GLU A 211 -1.93 -5.02 -8.17
N GLY A 212 -2.45 -4.44 -9.26
CA GLY A 212 -2.13 -4.87 -10.62
C GLY A 212 -0.65 -4.77 -10.97
N SER A 213 0.08 -3.86 -10.33
CA SER A 213 1.53 -3.71 -10.51
C SER A 213 2.37 -4.70 -9.69
N THR A 214 1.80 -5.25 -8.62
CA THR A 214 2.49 -6.06 -7.61
C THR A 214 3.01 -7.41 -8.17
N PRO A 215 2.26 -8.18 -9.00
CA PRO A 215 2.79 -9.40 -9.62
C PRO A 215 4.04 -9.13 -10.46
N ILE A 216 4.03 -8.04 -11.25
CA ILE A 216 5.16 -7.65 -12.10
C ILE A 216 6.38 -7.31 -11.23
N LEU A 217 6.17 -6.59 -10.12
CA LEU A 217 7.21 -6.25 -9.15
C LEU A 217 7.85 -7.50 -8.55
N HIS A 218 7.04 -8.45 -8.07
CA HIS A 218 7.56 -9.68 -7.46
C HIS A 218 8.26 -10.58 -8.48
N THR A 219 7.73 -10.71 -9.71
CA THR A 219 8.40 -11.46 -10.78
C THR A 219 9.75 -10.82 -11.13
N ALA A 220 9.82 -9.49 -11.23
CA ALA A 220 11.08 -8.80 -11.48
C ALA A 220 12.10 -9.06 -10.36
N TRP A 221 11.66 -8.98 -9.11
CA TRP A 221 12.52 -9.34 -7.98
C TRP A 221 13.02 -10.79 -8.08
N MET A 222 12.13 -11.76 -8.36
CA MET A 222 12.49 -13.17 -8.45
C MET A 222 13.51 -13.42 -9.57
N MET A 223 13.31 -12.84 -10.76
CA MET A 223 14.27 -12.92 -11.86
C MET A 223 15.64 -12.36 -11.46
N ASN A 224 15.66 -11.21 -10.78
CA ASN A 224 16.90 -10.61 -10.31
C ASN A 224 17.62 -11.49 -9.26
N THR A 225 16.86 -12.08 -8.33
CA THR A 225 17.40 -12.97 -7.29
C THR A 225 18.10 -14.19 -7.86
N VAL A 226 17.65 -14.71 -9.01
CA VAL A 226 18.28 -15.86 -9.68
C VAL A 226 19.29 -15.48 -10.77
N GLY A 227 19.64 -14.19 -10.88
CA GLY A 227 20.65 -13.71 -11.84
C GLY A 227 20.16 -13.55 -13.29
N LEU A 228 18.85 -13.44 -13.50
CA LEU A 228 18.23 -13.28 -14.83
C LEU A 228 17.90 -11.82 -15.17
N SER A 229 18.64 -10.84 -14.62
CA SER A 229 18.31 -9.42 -14.75
C SER A 229 18.94 -8.69 -15.95
N ASP A 230 19.73 -9.37 -16.77
CA ASP A 230 20.40 -8.77 -17.94
C ASP A 230 19.66 -9.02 -19.27
N GLY A 231 18.74 -9.99 -19.29
CA GLY A 231 18.00 -10.39 -20.49
C GLY A 231 16.94 -9.39 -20.94
N VAL A 232 16.53 -9.49 -22.22
CA VAL A 232 15.45 -8.68 -22.81
C VAL A 232 14.14 -8.85 -22.05
N ALA A 233 13.81 -10.08 -21.62
CA ALA A 233 12.61 -10.37 -20.84
C ALA A 233 12.55 -9.57 -19.54
N PHE A 234 13.67 -9.46 -18.81
CA PHE A 234 13.74 -8.64 -17.59
C PHE A 234 13.54 -7.16 -17.90
N LYS A 235 14.15 -6.65 -18.98
CA LYS A 235 14.01 -5.24 -19.39
C LYS A 235 12.54 -4.91 -19.71
N LEU A 236 11.88 -5.76 -20.50
CA LEU A 236 10.45 -5.62 -20.82
C LEU A 236 9.59 -5.68 -19.55
N LEU A 237 9.88 -6.61 -18.64
CA LEU A 237 9.17 -6.73 -17.38
C LEU A 237 9.33 -5.48 -16.50
N THR A 238 10.56 -4.92 -16.42
CA THR A 238 10.79 -3.68 -15.67
C THR A 238 10.14 -2.45 -16.32
N LEU A 239 10.05 -2.41 -17.65
CA LEU A 239 9.30 -1.37 -18.36
C LEU A 239 7.80 -1.49 -18.08
N ALA A 240 7.25 -2.72 -18.15
CA ALA A 240 5.87 -2.99 -17.80
C ALA A 240 5.55 -2.60 -16.34
N LEU A 241 6.46 -2.88 -15.42
CA LEU A 241 6.35 -2.43 -14.02
C LEU A 241 6.30 -0.92 -13.94
N LEU A 242 7.21 -0.20 -14.61
CA LEU A 242 7.26 1.26 -14.57
C LEU A 242 5.97 1.88 -15.10
N VAL A 243 5.50 1.43 -16.27
CA VAL A 243 4.27 1.92 -16.90
C VAL A 243 3.05 1.61 -16.02
N THR A 244 2.92 0.37 -15.55
CA THR A 244 1.79 -0.03 -14.72
C THR A 244 1.78 0.74 -13.41
N PHE A 245 2.90 0.83 -12.70
CA PHE A 245 3.03 1.59 -11.46
C PHE A 245 2.65 3.06 -11.67
N PHE A 246 3.14 3.68 -12.75
CA PHE A 246 2.81 5.05 -13.08
C PHE A 246 1.29 5.23 -13.28
N VAL A 247 0.66 4.38 -14.10
CA VAL A 247 -0.77 4.50 -14.41
C VAL A 247 -1.64 4.25 -13.18
N VAL A 248 -1.48 3.11 -12.50
CA VAL A 248 -2.44 2.69 -11.45
C VAL A 248 -2.13 3.25 -10.06
N ARG A 249 -0.95 3.84 -9.84
CA ARG A 249 -0.59 4.46 -8.55
C ARG A 249 -0.37 5.97 -8.65
N ILE A 250 0.42 6.41 -9.64
CA ILE A 250 0.85 7.82 -9.73
C ILE A 250 -0.22 8.72 -10.34
N LEU A 251 -0.90 8.29 -11.39
CA LEU A 251 -2.00 9.06 -12.00
C LEU A 251 -3.31 8.96 -11.20
N VAL A 252 -3.54 7.83 -10.52
CA VAL A 252 -4.72 7.62 -9.68
C VAL A 252 -4.71 8.50 -8.43
N SER A 253 -3.53 8.73 -7.82
CA SER A 253 -3.39 9.54 -6.59
C SER A 253 -3.95 10.98 -6.70
N PRO A 254 -3.59 11.80 -7.71
CA PRO A 254 -4.15 13.14 -7.86
C PRO A 254 -5.62 13.12 -8.28
N LEU A 255 -6.06 12.10 -9.03
CA LEU A 255 -7.48 11.93 -9.35
C LEU A 255 -8.30 11.70 -8.07
N LEU A 256 -7.83 10.83 -7.17
CA LEU A 256 -8.43 10.62 -5.86
C LEU A 256 -8.50 11.92 -5.05
N ALA A 257 -7.38 12.62 -4.92
CA ALA A 257 -7.34 13.88 -4.18
C ALA A 257 -8.31 14.92 -4.76
N TYR A 258 -8.38 15.06 -6.09
CA TYR A 258 -9.33 15.94 -6.76
C TYR A 258 -10.77 15.56 -6.45
N THR A 259 -11.13 14.27 -6.50
CA THR A 259 -12.50 13.82 -6.21
C THR A 259 -12.93 14.06 -4.76
N TYR A 260 -12.01 14.02 -3.78
CA TYR A 260 -12.34 14.41 -2.41
C TYR A 260 -12.48 15.91 -2.22
N LEU A 261 -11.60 16.70 -2.86
CA LEU A 261 -11.53 18.15 -2.64
C LEU A 261 -12.46 18.95 -3.56
N ALA A 262 -13.04 18.32 -4.58
CA ALA A 262 -13.98 18.98 -5.48
C ALA A 262 -15.15 19.56 -4.66
N PRO A 263 -15.44 20.87 -4.74
CA PRO A 263 -16.49 21.52 -3.94
C PRO A 263 -17.85 20.84 -4.07
N GLY A 264 -18.14 20.30 -5.26
CA GLY A 264 -19.37 19.57 -5.55
C GLY A 264 -19.53 18.25 -4.81
N ASN A 265 -18.49 17.71 -4.15
CA ASN A 265 -18.52 16.41 -3.48
C ASN A 265 -18.54 16.50 -1.95
N ARG A 266 -18.41 17.70 -1.37
CA ARG A 266 -18.38 17.87 0.10
C ARG A 266 -19.67 17.41 0.78
N HIS A 267 -20.80 17.54 0.07
CA HIS A 267 -22.12 17.13 0.53
C HIS A 267 -22.22 15.62 0.83
N LEU A 268 -21.34 14.79 0.23
CA LEU A 268 -21.29 13.34 0.50
C LEU A 268 -20.93 13.06 1.97
N TYR A 269 -20.38 14.04 2.67
CA TYR A 269 -19.91 13.95 4.05
C TYR A 269 -20.63 14.96 4.96
N ASP A 270 -21.82 15.44 4.58
CA ASP A 270 -22.58 16.38 5.43
C ASP A 270 -22.91 15.72 6.78
N GLY A 271 -22.55 16.41 7.87
CA GLY A 271 -22.68 15.90 9.23
C GLY A 271 -21.71 14.76 9.59
N ARG A 272 -20.68 14.50 8.76
CA ARG A 272 -19.70 13.40 8.92
C ARG A 272 -18.27 13.89 8.66
N ASP A 273 -17.93 15.04 9.25
CA ASP A 273 -16.66 15.73 9.03
C ASP A 273 -15.45 14.89 9.44
N GLY A 274 -15.55 14.14 10.55
CA GLY A 274 -14.50 13.23 11.00
C GLY A 274 -14.16 12.16 9.94
N VAL A 275 -15.18 11.58 9.30
CA VAL A 275 -15.02 10.60 8.21
C VAL A 275 -14.28 11.22 7.03
N PHE A 276 -14.66 12.43 6.64
CA PHE A 276 -14.02 13.15 5.54
C PHE A 276 -12.53 13.41 5.81
N TYR A 277 -12.19 14.00 6.96
CA TYR A 277 -10.80 14.36 7.26
C TYR A 277 -9.90 13.15 7.47
N PHE A 278 -10.40 12.12 8.17
CA PHE A 278 -9.66 10.86 8.34
C PHE A 278 -9.33 10.25 6.97
N GLN A 279 -10.33 10.21 6.10
CA GLN A 279 -10.17 9.59 4.80
C GLN A 279 -9.29 10.43 3.85
N LEU A 280 -9.38 11.76 3.92
CA LEU A 280 -8.48 12.67 3.22
C LEU A 280 -7.02 12.45 3.64
N PHE A 281 -6.77 12.28 4.94
CA PHE A 281 -5.46 11.92 5.46
C PHE A 281 -4.96 10.59 4.86
N ILE A 282 -5.80 9.54 4.84
CA ILE A 282 -5.44 8.24 4.23
C ILE A 282 -5.08 8.40 2.75
N VAL A 283 -5.85 9.17 1.97
CA VAL A 283 -5.58 9.40 0.55
C VAL A 283 -4.20 10.03 0.35
N PHE A 284 -3.86 11.07 1.11
CA PHE A 284 -2.56 11.72 1.02
C PHE A 284 -1.42 10.83 1.54
N ALA A 285 -1.64 10.05 2.60
CA ALA A 285 -0.66 9.10 3.11
C ALA A 285 -0.29 8.04 2.06
N PHE A 286 -1.28 7.42 1.40
CA PHE A 286 -1.06 6.44 0.33
C PHE A 286 -0.47 7.07 -0.94
N ALA A 287 -0.89 8.26 -1.31
CA ALA A 287 -0.29 9.02 -2.41
C ALA A 287 1.21 9.26 -2.14
N GLY A 288 1.55 9.75 -0.95
CA GLY A 288 2.93 9.98 -0.52
C GLY A 288 3.80 8.73 -0.61
N LEU A 289 3.30 7.59 -0.11
CA LEU A 289 3.98 6.30 -0.23
C LEU A 289 4.19 5.88 -1.69
N ASN A 290 3.17 6.02 -2.54
CA ASN A 290 3.28 5.69 -3.96
C ASN A 290 4.33 6.56 -4.67
N TYR A 291 4.36 7.87 -4.41
CA TYR A 291 5.39 8.76 -4.94
C TYR A 291 6.79 8.38 -4.44
N PHE A 292 6.93 8.07 -3.15
CA PHE A 292 8.18 7.62 -2.55
C PHE A 292 8.72 6.35 -3.22
N TRP A 293 7.88 5.33 -3.39
CA TRP A 293 8.28 4.08 -4.05
C TRP A 293 8.56 4.26 -5.54
N PHE A 294 7.82 5.12 -6.24
CA PHE A 294 8.10 5.44 -7.63
C PHE A 294 9.44 6.16 -7.80
N TYR A 295 9.77 7.09 -6.90
CA TYR A 295 11.08 7.72 -6.85
C TYR A 295 12.21 6.68 -6.64
N LYS A 296 12.02 5.72 -5.73
CA LYS A 296 12.99 4.60 -5.56
C LYS A 296 13.12 3.79 -6.85
N LEU A 297 12.01 3.48 -7.53
CA LEU A 297 12.02 2.73 -8.78
C LEU A 297 12.79 3.47 -9.89
N LEU A 298 12.52 4.76 -10.09
CA LEU A 298 13.24 5.62 -11.04
C LEU A 298 14.73 5.69 -10.72
N THR A 299 15.08 5.83 -9.43
CA THR A 299 16.47 5.87 -8.97
C THR A 299 17.20 4.56 -9.28
N LEU A 300 16.56 3.40 -9.08
CA LEU A 300 17.13 2.10 -9.40
C LEU A 300 17.39 1.95 -10.90
N ILE A 301 16.44 2.36 -11.74
CA ILE A 301 16.57 2.31 -13.21
C ILE A 301 17.69 3.25 -13.67
N TYR A 302 17.72 4.48 -13.16
CA TYR A 302 18.75 5.46 -13.49
C TYR A 302 20.17 4.99 -13.13
N ARG A 303 20.34 4.44 -11.92
CA ARG A 303 21.64 3.90 -11.48
C ARG A 303 22.07 2.72 -12.34
N LYS A 304 21.15 1.80 -12.67
CA LYS A 304 21.43 0.67 -13.57
C LYS A 304 21.86 1.14 -14.96
N ALA A 305 21.17 2.13 -15.54
CA ALA A 305 21.50 2.70 -16.84
C ALA A 305 22.89 3.37 -16.88
N ARG A 306 23.33 3.95 -15.76
CA ARG A 306 24.66 4.56 -15.62
C ARG A 306 25.77 3.57 -15.22
N GLY A 307 25.46 2.28 -15.06
CA GLY A 307 26.41 1.29 -14.55
C GLY A 307 26.87 1.57 -13.11
N ILE A 308 26.15 2.42 -12.37
CA ILE A 308 26.45 2.74 -10.98
C ILE A 308 26.07 1.53 -10.15
N LYS A 309 27.05 0.92 -9.47
CA LYS A 309 26.80 -0.14 -8.49
C LYS A 309 25.90 0.44 -7.40
N THR A 310 24.64 0.00 -7.36
CA THR A 310 23.76 0.29 -6.24
C THR A 310 24.40 -0.27 -4.96
N PRO A 311 24.48 0.48 -3.85
CA PRO A 311 24.72 -0.13 -2.56
C PRO A 311 23.53 -1.04 -2.31
N ILE A 312 23.77 -2.32 -2.53
CA ILE A 312 22.76 -3.35 -2.44
C ILE A 312 22.29 -3.39 -0.98
N SER A 313 21.05 -2.99 -0.71
CA SER A 313 20.30 -3.54 0.43
C SER A 313 19.92 -4.97 0.07
N SER A 314 20.91 -5.87 0.10
CA SER A 314 20.70 -7.30 0.16
C SER A 314 21.60 -7.82 1.25
N PRO A 315 21.05 -8.55 2.23
CA PRO A 315 21.82 -9.21 3.26
C PRO A 315 22.39 -10.50 2.67
N VAL A 316 23.32 -10.39 1.72
CA VAL A 316 24.17 -11.54 1.36
C VAL A 316 25.57 -11.01 1.17
N LYS A 317 26.28 -10.83 2.30
CA LYS A 317 27.74 -10.85 2.30
C LYS A 317 28.16 -12.13 1.59
N LYS A 318 28.79 -12.00 0.41
CA LYS A 318 29.57 -13.10 -0.18
C LYS A 318 30.56 -13.56 0.87
N ARG A 319 30.33 -14.71 1.49
CA ARG A 319 31.36 -15.38 2.29
C ARG A 319 32.46 -15.73 1.29
N SER A 320 33.61 -15.07 1.41
CA SER A 320 34.82 -15.47 0.71
C SER A 320 35.06 -16.95 0.99
N LYS A 321 35.32 -17.73 -0.07
CA LYS A 321 35.75 -19.12 0.08
C LYS A 321 36.97 -19.14 0.99
N PRO A 322 37.07 -20.05 1.97
CA PRO A 322 38.35 -20.29 2.61
C PRO A 322 39.30 -20.78 1.52
N VAL A 323 40.44 -20.11 1.39
CA VAL A 323 41.56 -20.56 0.56
C VAL A 323 41.97 -21.91 1.11
N THR A 324 41.71 -22.97 0.37
CA THR A 324 42.38 -24.25 0.54
C THR A 324 43.85 -24.04 0.19
N GLU A 325 44.69 -23.79 1.20
CA GLU A 325 46.12 -24.03 1.09
C GLU A 325 46.36 -25.53 1.11
N ALA A 326 46.54 -26.10 -0.08
CA ALA A 326 47.16 -27.39 -0.24
C ALA A 326 48.46 -27.22 -1.04
N SER A 327 49.55 -27.58 -0.37
CA SER A 327 50.83 -28.04 -0.91
C SER A 327 51.87 -27.01 -1.42
N LYS A 328 52.95 -26.90 -0.65
CA LYS A 328 54.35 -27.12 -1.11
C LYS A 328 54.96 -28.06 -0.06
N SER A 329 55.11 -29.36 -0.28
CA SER A 329 56.14 -30.07 -1.07
C SER A 329 57.59 -29.72 -0.72
N LYS A 330 58.22 -30.66 0.00
CA LYS A 330 59.56 -31.27 -0.20
C LYS A 330 60.85 -30.56 0.31
N LYS A 331 61.70 -31.43 0.90
CA LYS A 331 63.14 -31.39 1.20
C LYS A 331 63.50 -30.60 2.47
N ALA A 332 64.30 -31.11 3.42
CA ALA A 332 65.27 -32.20 3.42
C ALA A 332 65.19 -33.00 4.73
#